data_AF-A0A401FMH3-F1
#
_entry.id   AF-A0A401FMH3-F1
#
_cell.length_a   1.000
_cell.length_b   1.000
_cell.length_c   1.000
_cell.angle_alpha   90.00
_cell.angle_beta   90.00
_cell.angle_gamma   90.00
#
_symmetry.space_group_name_H-M   'P 1'
#
loop_
_entity.id
_entity.type
_entity.pdbx_description
1 polymer ?
#
loop_
_entity_poly.entity_id
_entity_poly.type
_entity_poly.pdbx_seq_one_letter_code
_entity_poly.pdbx_strand_id
1 'polypeptide(L)'
;MDEALELGDRIAVMQSGNLEQVGTPSEVVTAPANDFVAQMFANSLAYDIYGVYLSKLKLLGYLTETKKSLQQSQKLRIPPQWGMF
;
A
#
# COMPACT_ATOMS: atom_id res chain seq x y z
N MET A 1 -3.39 -4.71 14.18
CA MET A 1 -3.38 -5.66 13.02
C MET A 1 -2.10 -5.49 12.24
N ASP A 2 -1.68 -4.24 12.02
CA ASP A 2 -0.40 -3.90 11.41
C ASP A 2 0.81 -4.54 12.13
N GLU A 3 0.78 -4.70 13.47
CA GLU A 3 1.87 -5.37 14.18
C GLU A 3 2.03 -6.86 13.79
N ALA A 4 0.94 -7.53 13.43
CA ALA A 4 1.00 -8.93 13.00
C ALA A 4 1.62 -9.08 11.61
N LEU A 5 1.45 -8.07 10.75
CA LEU A 5 2.13 -7.98 9.46
C LEU A 5 3.61 -7.59 9.61
N GLU A 6 3.95 -6.82 10.65
CA GLU A 6 5.29 -6.29 10.88
C GLU A 6 6.21 -7.25 11.66
N LEU A 7 5.70 -7.92 12.69
CA LEU A 7 6.49 -8.82 13.55
C LEU A 7 6.20 -10.31 13.33
N GLY A 8 5.10 -10.67 12.69
CA GLY A 8 4.69 -12.07 12.57
C GLY A 8 5.43 -12.81 11.45
N ASP A 9 6.11 -13.91 11.79
CA ASP A 9 6.62 -14.84 10.78
C ASP A 9 5.47 -15.48 9.98
N ARG A 10 4.34 -15.72 10.66
CA ARG A 10 3.10 -16.24 10.09
C ARG A 10 1.91 -15.64 10.82
N ILE A 11 0.83 -15.44 10.09
CA ILE A 11 -0.43 -14.90 10.58
C ILE A 11 -1.60 -15.81 10.22
N ALA A 12 -2.56 -15.86 11.14
CA ALA A 12 -3.81 -16.57 10.99
C ALA A 12 -4.96 -15.54 10.91
N VAL A 13 -5.80 -15.68 9.89
CA VAL A 13 -7.02 -14.89 9.70
C VAL A 13 -8.20 -15.73 10.12
N MET A 14 -9.05 -15.18 11.00
CA MET A 14 -10.23 -15.87 11.52
C MET A 14 -11.47 -15.00 11.36
N GLN A 15 -12.61 -15.64 11.08
CA GLN A 15 -13.93 -15.01 11.01
C GLN A 15 -14.94 -15.84 11.81
N SER A 16 -15.65 -15.19 12.74
CA SER A 16 -16.72 -15.85 13.51
C SER A 16 -16.29 -17.15 14.22
N GLY A 17 -15.03 -17.19 14.69
CA GLY A 17 -14.44 -18.36 15.33
C GLY A 17 -13.88 -19.43 14.39
N ASN A 18 -14.03 -19.26 13.07
CA ASN A 18 -13.46 -20.16 12.07
C ASN A 18 -12.14 -19.63 11.54
N LEU A 19 -11.23 -20.54 11.21
CA LEU A 19 -9.96 -20.22 10.57
C LEU A 19 -10.16 -20.13 9.06
N GLU A 20 -9.91 -18.95 8.50
CA GLU A 20 -10.11 -18.66 7.08
C GLU A 20 -8.82 -18.83 6.27
N GLN A 21 -7.68 -18.39 6.82
CA GLN A 21 -6.37 -18.51 6.15
C GLN A 21 -5.21 -18.49 7.15
N VAL A 22 -4.13 -19.20 6.84
CA VAL A 22 -2.84 -19.07 7.55
C VAL A 22 -1.71 -18.98 6.53
N GLY A 23 -0.83 -18.01 6.69
CA GLY A 23 0.31 -17.82 5.79
C GLY A 23 1.31 -16.80 6.33
N THR A 24 2.34 -16.51 5.56
CA THR A 24 3.19 -15.34 5.81
C THR A 24 2.38 -14.04 5.61
N PRO A 25 2.81 -12.92 6.21
CA PRO A 25 2.22 -11.61 5.96
C PRO A 25 2.02 -11.31 4.47
N SER A 26 3.03 -11.62 3.65
CA SER A 26 2.97 -11.44 2.20
C SER A 26 1.91 -12.33 1.54
N GLU A 27 1.88 -13.63 1.83
CA GLU A 27 0.93 -14.57 1.22
C GLU A 27 -0.52 -14.22 1.51
N VAL A 28 -0.83 -13.84 2.76
CA VAL A 28 -2.21 -13.51 3.17
C VAL A 28 -2.74 -12.29 2.41
N VAL A 29 -1.86 -11.36 2.02
CA VAL A 29 -2.24 -10.15 1.31
C VAL A 29 -2.16 -10.30 -0.21
N THR A 30 -1.15 -10.99 -0.73
CA THR A 30 -0.98 -11.18 -2.18
C THR A 30 -1.87 -12.28 -2.75
N ALA A 31 -2.25 -13.25 -1.91
CA ALA A 31 -3.07 -14.40 -2.29
C ALA A 31 -4.14 -14.66 -1.21
N PRO A 32 -5.12 -13.77 -1.06
CA PRO A 32 -6.20 -13.96 -0.09
C PRO A 32 -7.04 -15.19 -0.45
N ALA A 33 -7.39 -16.00 0.56
CA ALA A 33 -8.14 -17.24 0.39
C ALA A 33 -9.63 -17.02 0.07
N ASN A 34 -10.19 -15.87 0.48
CA ASN A 34 -11.58 -15.50 0.20
C ASN A 34 -11.78 -13.97 0.26
N ASP A 35 -12.99 -13.53 -0.10
CA ASP A 35 -13.36 -12.12 -0.15
C ASP A 35 -13.32 -11.44 1.22
N PHE A 36 -13.55 -12.17 2.30
CA PHE A 36 -13.43 -11.61 3.65
C PHE A 36 -11.98 -11.26 3.97
N VAL A 37 -11.05 -12.18 3.70
CA VAL A 37 -9.61 -11.95 3.87
C VAL A 37 -9.20 -10.77 3.00
N ALA A 38 -9.58 -10.76 1.71
CA ALA A 38 -9.26 -9.68 0.80
C ALA A 38 -9.78 -8.32 1.30
N GLN A 39 -11.03 -8.25 1.77
CA GLN A 39 -11.62 -7.02 2.30
C GLN A 39 -10.98 -6.54 3.60
N MET A 40 -10.57 -7.46 4.48
CA MET A 40 -9.86 -7.09 5.72
C MET A 40 -8.57 -6.32 5.42
N PHE A 41 -7.86 -6.72 4.37
CA PHE A 41 -6.60 -6.12 3.96
C PHE A 41 -6.76 -5.01 2.90
N ALA A 42 -7.92 -4.85 2.27
CA ALA A 42 -8.17 -3.81 1.27
C ALA A 42 -8.13 -2.38 1.84
N ASN A 43 -8.54 -2.21 3.10
CA ASN A 43 -8.58 -0.90 3.78
C ASN A 43 -7.44 -0.70 4.78
N SER A 44 -6.79 -1.80 5.21
CA SER A 44 -5.50 -1.72 5.90
C SER A 44 -4.46 -1.34 4.85
N LEU A 45 -3.37 -0.71 5.28
CA LEU A 45 -2.20 -0.40 4.48
C LEU A 45 -1.49 -1.69 3.99
N ALA A 46 -2.21 -2.79 3.73
CA ALA A 46 -1.67 -4.07 3.31
C ALA A 46 -1.03 -3.99 1.91
N TYR A 47 -1.49 -3.08 1.05
CA TYR A 47 -0.73 -2.74 -0.16
C TYR A 47 0.65 -2.14 0.16
N ASP A 48 0.77 -1.56 1.35
CA ASP A 48 1.98 -0.99 1.93
C ASP A 48 2.72 -1.99 2.84
N ILE A 49 2.52 -3.33 2.69
CA ILE A 49 3.50 -4.29 3.26
C ILE A 49 4.92 -3.89 2.82
N TYR A 50 5.06 -3.47 1.55
CA TYR A 50 6.30 -2.88 1.09
C TYR A 50 6.66 -1.61 1.87
N GLY A 51 5.72 -0.77 2.28
CA GLY A 51 5.97 0.36 3.18
C GLY A 51 6.72 0.02 4.45
N VAL A 52 6.47 -1.13 5.08
CA VAL A 52 7.24 -1.59 6.26
C VAL A 52 8.71 -1.86 5.86
N TYR A 53 8.93 -2.65 4.80
CA TYR A 53 10.27 -2.94 4.30
C TYR A 53 10.99 -1.68 3.80
N LEU A 54 10.28 -0.81 3.09
CA LEU A 54 10.77 0.46 2.55
C LEU A 54 11.07 1.44 3.69
N SER A 55 10.29 1.45 4.77
CA SER A 55 10.58 2.28 5.96
C SER A 55 11.90 1.88 6.61
N LYS A 56 12.15 0.57 6.74
CA LYS A 56 13.42 0.06 7.27
C LYS A 56 14.58 0.38 6.34
N LEU A 57 14.42 0.22 5.03
CA LEU A 57 15.44 0.59 4.05
C LEU A 57 15.71 2.10 4.05
N LYS A 58 14.69 2.94 4.25
CA LYS A 58 14.83 4.40 4.41
C LYS A 58 15.60 4.76 5.68
N LEU A 59 15.29 4.12 6.82
CA LEU A 59 16.05 4.30 8.08
C LEU A 59 17.51 3.87 7.93
N LEU A 60 17.77 2.83 7.14
CA LEU A 60 19.10 2.33 6.81
C LEU A 60 19.81 3.14 5.70
N GLY A 61 19.15 4.17 5.14
CA GLY A 61 19.72 5.04 4.11
C GLY A 61 19.75 4.48 2.69
N TYR A 62 19.10 3.34 2.44
CA TYR A 62 19.02 2.71 1.10
C TYR A 62 17.93 3.31 0.19
N LEU A 63 16.99 4.09 0.74
CA LEU A 63 15.93 4.75 -0.03
C LEU A 63 15.93 6.25 0.21
N THR A 64 15.88 7.02 -0.88
CA THR A 64 15.70 8.47 -0.87
C THR A 64 14.31 8.84 -1.36
N GLU A 65 13.64 9.80 -0.72
CA GLU A 65 12.34 10.29 -1.19
C GLU A 65 12.49 10.93 -2.58
N THR A 66 11.95 10.29 -3.61
CA THR A 66 11.70 10.95 -4.88
C THR A 66 10.56 11.95 -4.68
N LYS A 67 10.91 13.23 -4.51
CA LYS A 67 9.93 14.33 -4.51
C LYS A 67 9.05 14.25 -5.76
N LYS A 68 7.78 13.97 -5.52
CA LYS A 68 6.59 14.11 -6.38
C LYS A 68 6.82 15.06 -7.59
N SER A 69 7.16 14.53 -8.76
CA SER A 69 7.35 15.31 -10.00
C SER A 69 6.05 15.61 -10.76
N LEU A 70 4.88 15.38 -10.17
CA LEU A 70 3.58 15.61 -10.83
C LEU A 70 2.88 16.93 -10.48
N GLN A 71 3.56 17.89 -9.82
CA GLN A 71 3.04 19.26 -9.68
C GLN A 71 3.56 20.26 -10.72
N GLN A 72 4.36 19.82 -11.71
CA GLN A 72 4.95 20.73 -12.70
C GLN A 72 4.45 20.52 -14.15
N SER A 73 3.20 20.06 -14.33
CA SER A 73 2.48 20.24 -15.60
C SER A 73 1.28 21.20 -15.49
N GLN A 74 1.12 21.87 -14.34
CA GLN A 74 0.14 22.96 -14.17
C GLN A 74 0.65 24.32 -14.69
N LYS A 75 1.65 24.32 -15.58
CA LYS A 75 2.21 25.54 -16.17
C LYS A 75 2.49 25.43 -17.67
N LEU A 76 1.59 24.81 -18.44
CA LEU A 76 1.35 25.23 -19.81
C LEU A 76 0.16 26.18 -19.81
N ARG A 77 0.48 27.44 -19.52
CA ARG A 77 -0.38 28.61 -19.65
C ARG A 77 -0.74 28.80 -21.12
N ILE A 78 -1.88 28.25 -21.53
CA ILE A 78 -2.54 28.69 -22.77
C ILE A 78 -3.20 30.04 -22.46
N PRO A 79 -2.76 31.16 -23.09
CA PRO A 79 -3.44 32.43 -22.94
C PRO A 79 -4.86 32.38 -23.54
N PRO A 80 -5.82 33.17 -23.03
CA PRO A 80 -7.17 33.22 -23.58
C PRO A 80 -7.10 33.84 -24.99
N GLN A 81 -7.29 33.03 -26.01
CA GLN A 81 -7.41 33.49 -27.39
C GLN A 81 -8.89 33.65 -27.75
N TRP A 82 -9.46 34.78 -27.28
CA TRP A 82 -10.66 35.38 -27.83
C TRP A 82 -10.39 36.86 -28.03
N GLY A 83 -10.03 37.23 -29.27
CA GLY A 83 -9.70 38.60 -29.61
C GLY A 83 -9.17 38.77 -31.03
N MET A 84 -9.84 38.16 -32.02
CA MET A 84 -9.97 38.64 -33.41
C MET A 84 -10.78 37.61 -34.20
N PHE A 85 -11.81 38.12 -34.89
CA PHE A 85 -12.94 37.44 -35.56
C PHE A 85 -14.16 37.16 -34.69
#